data_AF-A0A250JTR6-F1
#
_entry.id   AF-A0A250JTR6-F1
#
_cell.length_a   1.000
_cell.length_b   1.000
_cell.length_c   1.000
_cell.angle_alpha   90.00
_cell.angle_beta   90.00
_cell.angle_gamma   90.00
#
_symmetry.space_group_name_H-M   'P 1'
#
loop_
_entity.id
_entity.type
_entity.pdbx_description
1 polymer ?
#
loop_
_entity_poly.entity_id
_entity_poly.type
_entity_poly.pdbx_seq_one_letter_code
_entity_poly.pdbx_strand_id
1 'polypeptide(L)'
;MGEALHCGGPLTGDPVTATVVGDARVRGDVSLPAFSVGGVLTVPEGHALGPVQAAEVRREPVEPLTPCACDAASQVDVSGLIARHVLDNDNAAIGLAATALEDIEGERALELPCGRFHLTRITGTGHATISIRARTALFVEDMVDLGDGLTVEVQAPGELDLFLGGSVAVAGPLRLGSTAAPSRVRVYVAGTNVLALSAGSTLAGNLYAPRAALSLSGGAEVFGSVFVRHVEASGPLRLHYDADIRDAGAECTDG
;
A
#
# COMPACT_ATOMS: atom_id res chain seq x y z
N MET A 1 6.40 -9.74 16.48
CA MET A 1 5.87 -11.05 16.03
C MET A 1 4.92 -10.82 14.86
N GLY A 2 5.29 -11.23 13.65
CA GLY A 2 4.45 -11.02 12.46
C GLY A 2 5.09 -11.40 11.13
N GLU A 3 6.03 -12.36 11.09
CA GLU A 3 6.81 -12.67 9.89
C GLU A 3 6.30 -13.95 9.19
N ALA A 4 4.99 -14.08 9.01
CA ALA A 4 4.39 -15.28 8.39
C ALA A 4 3.82 -14.99 7.00
N LEU A 5 4.03 -15.92 6.06
CA LEU A 5 3.41 -15.88 4.73
C LEU A 5 2.16 -16.76 4.72
N HIS A 6 1.02 -16.22 4.28
CA HIS A 6 -0.19 -16.98 3.98
C HIS A 6 -0.57 -16.79 2.52
N CYS A 7 -0.42 -17.83 1.72
CA CYS A 7 -0.78 -17.85 0.31
C CYS A 7 -1.98 -18.78 0.10
N GLY A 8 -3.11 -18.22 -0.33
CA GLY A 8 -4.35 -18.96 -0.59
C GLY A 8 -4.38 -19.72 -1.93
N GLY A 9 -3.27 -19.78 -2.67
CA GLY A 9 -3.16 -20.42 -3.98
C GLY A 9 -1.74 -20.89 -4.27
N PRO A 10 -1.37 -21.17 -5.53
CA PRO A 10 0.00 -21.53 -5.88
C PRO A 10 0.94 -20.31 -5.76
N LEU A 11 2.19 -20.58 -5.40
CA LEU A 11 3.28 -19.61 -5.32
C LEU A 11 4.25 -19.87 -6.48
N THR A 12 4.21 -19.04 -7.52
CA THR A 12 4.93 -19.28 -8.78
C THR A 12 5.73 -18.05 -9.23
N GLY A 13 6.90 -18.26 -9.85
CA GLY A 13 7.68 -17.19 -10.46
C GLY A 13 9.04 -17.66 -11.01
N ASP A 14 9.50 -17.04 -12.09
CA ASP A 14 10.78 -17.35 -12.75
C ASP A 14 11.39 -16.07 -13.34
N PRO A 15 12.65 -15.69 -13.01
CA PRO A 15 13.58 -16.29 -12.07
C PRO A 15 13.44 -15.69 -10.65
N VAL A 16 12.28 -15.87 -10.01
CA VAL A 16 11.95 -15.19 -8.74
C VAL A 16 12.41 -16.00 -7.52
N THR A 17 13.10 -15.35 -6.58
CA THR A 17 13.40 -15.94 -5.26
C THR A 17 12.57 -15.28 -4.17
N ALA A 18 12.10 -16.05 -3.18
CA ALA A 18 11.37 -15.53 -2.03
C ALA A 18 12.01 -15.95 -0.70
N THR A 19 11.95 -15.06 0.30
CA THR A 19 12.43 -15.34 1.66
C THR A 19 11.37 -14.91 2.67
N VAL A 20 11.04 -15.80 3.61
CA VAL A 20 10.13 -15.57 4.73
C VAL A 20 10.90 -15.85 6.02
N VAL A 21 10.89 -14.91 6.97
CA VAL A 21 11.68 -15.07 8.20
C VAL A 21 11.01 -16.03 9.18
N GLY A 22 9.68 -16.05 9.26
CA GLY A 22 8.90 -16.98 10.09
C GLY A 22 8.30 -18.13 9.29
N ASP A 23 7.06 -18.50 9.62
CA ASP A 23 6.34 -19.62 9.00
C ASP A 23 5.73 -19.25 7.65
N ALA A 24 5.55 -20.23 6.77
CA ALA A 24 4.87 -20.05 5.49
C ALA A 24 3.78 -21.10 5.31
N ARG A 25 2.60 -20.71 4.81
CA ARG A 25 1.51 -21.61 4.42
C ARG A 25 1.11 -21.32 2.98
N VAL A 26 1.21 -22.31 2.10
CA VAL A 26 0.88 -22.16 0.67
C VAL A 26 -0.16 -23.21 0.28
N ARG A 27 -1.37 -22.76 -0.06
CA ARG A 27 -2.48 -23.62 -0.50
C ARG A 27 -2.40 -23.89 -2.01
N GLY A 28 -1.30 -24.49 -2.45
CA GLY A 28 -1.05 -24.79 -3.86
C GLY A 28 0.38 -25.23 -4.13
N ASP A 29 0.72 -25.31 -5.42
CA ASP A 29 2.08 -25.61 -5.87
C ASP A 29 3.04 -24.48 -5.51
N VAL A 30 4.25 -24.82 -5.08
CA VAL A 30 5.37 -23.88 -4.95
C VAL A 30 6.32 -24.11 -6.11
N SER A 31 6.32 -23.20 -7.08
CA SER A 31 7.17 -23.23 -8.28
C SER A 31 8.04 -21.98 -8.36
N LEU A 32 9.02 -21.92 -7.46
CA LEU A 32 10.07 -20.89 -7.44
C LEU A 32 11.44 -21.57 -7.61
N PRO A 33 12.40 -20.95 -8.31
CA PRO A 33 13.78 -21.46 -8.40
C PRO A 33 14.49 -21.48 -7.05
N ALA A 34 14.12 -20.62 -6.09
CA ALA A 34 14.56 -20.73 -4.70
C ALA A 34 13.54 -20.10 -3.74
N PHE A 35 13.24 -20.83 -2.66
CA PHE A 35 12.37 -20.34 -1.58
C PHE A 35 13.00 -20.62 -0.21
N SER A 36 13.15 -19.60 0.63
CA SER A 36 13.69 -19.72 1.99
C SER A 36 12.64 -19.36 3.03
N VAL A 37 12.48 -20.21 4.04
CA VAL A 37 11.52 -20.06 5.14
C VAL A 37 12.27 -20.30 6.45
N GLY A 38 12.32 -19.32 7.35
CA GLY A 38 13.02 -19.48 8.62
C GLY A 38 12.30 -20.42 9.60
N GLY A 39 10.98 -20.55 9.46
CA GLY A 39 10.14 -21.45 10.27
C GLY A 39 9.59 -22.66 9.51
N VAL A 40 8.34 -23.01 9.80
CA VAL A 40 7.64 -24.15 9.21
C VAL A 40 6.98 -23.75 7.89
N LEU A 41 7.25 -24.49 6.81
CA LEU A 41 6.49 -24.41 5.56
C LEU A 41 5.38 -25.47 5.55
N THR A 42 4.13 -25.05 5.45
CA THR A 42 2.96 -25.94 5.27
C THR A 42 2.44 -25.87 3.84
N VAL A 43 2.33 -27.02 3.18
CA VAL A 43 1.79 -27.19 1.81
C VAL A 43 0.86 -28.41 1.77
N PRO A 44 -0.26 -28.40 1.04
CA PRO A 44 -1.13 -29.57 0.94
C PRO A 44 -0.42 -30.78 0.32
N GLU A 45 -0.90 -31.98 0.65
CA GLU A 45 -0.45 -33.21 0.01
C GLU A 45 -0.65 -33.17 -1.51
N GLY A 46 0.22 -33.86 -2.25
CA GLY A 46 0.15 -33.98 -3.72
C GLY A 46 0.58 -32.75 -4.53
N HIS A 47 0.80 -31.59 -3.89
CA HIS A 47 1.22 -30.37 -4.59
C HIS A 47 2.73 -30.31 -4.84
N ALA A 48 3.12 -29.74 -5.97
CA ALA A 48 4.51 -29.57 -6.35
C ALA A 48 5.23 -28.63 -5.38
N LEU A 49 6.48 -28.96 -5.07
CA LEU A 49 7.34 -28.15 -4.21
C LEU A 49 8.71 -28.08 -4.89
N GLY A 50 9.03 -26.90 -5.42
CA GLY A 50 10.33 -26.58 -5.98
C GLY A 50 11.43 -26.50 -4.92
N PRO A 51 12.65 -26.07 -5.29
CA PRO A 51 13.76 -25.91 -4.37
C PRO A 51 13.40 -25.01 -3.17
N VAL A 52 13.38 -25.59 -1.97
CA VAL A 52 13.02 -24.88 -0.73
C VAL A 52 13.98 -25.20 0.40
N GLN A 53 14.28 -24.19 1.21
CA GLN A 53 14.98 -24.30 2.48
C GLN A 53 14.04 -23.84 3.59
N ALA A 54 13.63 -24.76 4.47
CA ALA A 54 12.77 -24.49 5.61
C ALA A 54 13.31 -25.19 6.87
N ALA A 55 12.99 -24.69 8.06
CA ALA A 55 13.31 -25.40 9.31
C ALA A 55 12.54 -26.73 9.39
N GLU A 56 11.31 -26.74 8.88
CA GLU A 56 10.45 -27.92 8.76
C GLU A 56 9.52 -27.76 7.56
N VAL A 57 9.20 -28.86 6.86
CA VAL A 57 8.15 -28.89 5.83
C VAL A 57 7.04 -29.83 6.26
N ARG A 58 5.81 -29.31 6.39
CA ARG A 58 4.60 -30.06 6.70
C ARG A 58 3.72 -30.23 5.47
N ARG A 59 3.32 -31.47 5.22
CA ARG A 59 2.41 -31.86 4.15
C ARG A 59 1.01 -32.03 4.73
N GLU A 60 0.31 -30.92 4.92
CA GLU A 60 -0.96 -30.86 5.62
C GLU A 60 -1.94 -29.94 4.88
N PRO A 61 -3.26 -30.14 5.01
CA PRO A 61 -4.24 -29.21 4.49
C PRO A 61 -3.98 -27.78 4.98
N VAL A 62 -3.90 -26.84 4.03
CA VAL A 62 -3.83 -25.41 4.35
C VAL A 62 -5.23 -24.84 4.25
N GLU A 63 -5.80 -24.48 5.41
CA GLU A 63 -7.12 -23.87 5.48
C GLU A 63 -7.20 -22.60 4.62
N PRO A 64 -8.27 -22.41 3.83
CA PRO A 64 -8.46 -21.17 3.10
C PRO A 64 -8.58 -20.02 4.11
N LEU A 65 -7.66 -19.06 4.01
CA LEU A 65 -7.80 -17.80 4.72
C LEU A 65 -8.93 -17.04 4.03
N THR A 66 -10.08 -16.95 4.69
CA THR A 66 -11.10 -15.96 4.33
C THR A 66 -10.70 -14.69 5.09
N PRO A 67 -10.17 -13.65 4.42
CA PRO A 67 -9.91 -12.40 5.11
C PRO A 67 -11.23 -11.90 5.70
N CYS A 68 -11.20 -11.35 6.92
CA CYS A 68 -12.36 -10.67 7.45
C CYS A 68 -12.74 -9.52 6.50
N ALA A 69 -14.05 -9.27 6.35
CA ALA A 69 -14.56 -8.12 5.60
C ALA A 69 -14.20 -8.07 4.10
N CYS A 70 -14.24 -9.20 3.39
CA CYS A 70 -14.15 -9.20 1.92
C CYS A 70 -15.48 -8.91 1.22
N ASP A 71 -16.62 -8.93 1.93
CA ASP A 71 -17.91 -8.61 1.31
C ASP A 71 -18.03 -7.11 1.01
N ALA A 72 -18.77 -6.76 -0.04
CA ALA A 72 -18.87 -5.38 -0.49
C ALA A 72 -19.47 -4.42 0.55
N ALA A 73 -20.26 -4.92 1.52
CA ALA A 73 -20.89 -4.08 2.54
C ALA A 73 -19.92 -3.73 3.69
N SER A 74 -18.90 -4.56 3.89
CA SER A 74 -17.82 -4.36 4.86
C SER A 74 -16.63 -3.54 4.32
N GLN A 75 -16.60 -3.25 3.01
CA GLN A 75 -15.58 -2.42 2.39
C GLN A 75 -15.82 -0.93 2.66
N VAL A 76 -14.73 -0.18 2.87
CA VAL A 76 -14.79 1.28 3.00
C VAL A 76 -15.27 1.89 1.68
N ASP A 77 -16.34 2.68 1.71
CA ASP A 77 -16.82 3.45 0.55
C ASP A 77 -15.94 4.68 0.30
N VAL A 78 -14.77 4.44 -0.28
CA VAL A 78 -13.78 5.48 -0.59
C VAL A 78 -14.36 6.49 -1.59
N SER A 79 -15.10 6.04 -2.60
CA SER A 79 -15.75 6.93 -3.58
C SER A 79 -16.77 7.86 -2.91
N GLY A 80 -17.61 7.33 -2.02
CA GLY A 80 -18.55 8.13 -1.25
C GLY A 80 -17.87 9.14 -0.33
N LEU A 81 -16.76 8.75 0.32
CA LEU A 81 -15.95 9.66 1.15
C LEU A 81 -15.36 10.80 0.32
N ILE A 82 -14.82 10.52 -0.86
CA ILE A 82 -14.30 11.54 -1.78
C ILE A 82 -15.43 12.47 -2.23
N ALA A 83 -16.54 11.92 -2.75
CA ALA A 83 -17.68 12.70 -3.24
C ALA A 83 -18.24 13.65 -2.16
N ARG A 84 -18.24 13.21 -0.90
CA ARG A 84 -18.62 14.06 0.23
C ARG A 84 -17.65 15.24 0.42
N HIS A 85 -16.34 15.00 0.35
CA HIS A 85 -15.31 16.01 0.63
C HIS A 85 -14.97 16.90 -0.56
N VAL A 86 -15.47 16.60 -1.77
CA VAL A 86 -15.56 17.60 -2.86
C VAL A 86 -16.42 18.79 -2.42
N LEU A 87 -17.48 18.54 -1.65
CA LEU A 87 -18.45 19.56 -1.22
C LEU A 87 -18.18 20.13 0.18
N ASP A 88 -17.45 19.39 1.02
CA ASP A 88 -17.20 19.70 2.43
C ASP A 88 -15.72 19.47 2.75
N ASN A 89 -14.92 20.51 2.51
CA ASN A 89 -13.48 20.53 2.76
C ASN A 89 -13.03 21.88 3.31
N ASP A 90 -11.79 21.91 3.79
CA ASP A 90 -11.15 23.03 4.43
C ASP A 90 -10.25 23.82 3.46
N ASN A 91 -10.33 23.59 2.15
CA ASN A 91 -9.50 24.27 1.15
C ASN A 91 -9.61 25.80 1.25
N ALA A 92 -10.84 26.31 1.44
CA ALA A 92 -11.11 27.73 1.57
C ALA A 92 -10.40 28.36 2.77
N ALA A 93 -10.15 27.60 3.84
CA ALA A 93 -9.48 28.10 5.04
C ALA A 93 -8.00 28.46 4.79
N ILE A 94 -7.38 27.86 3.76
CA ILE A 94 -5.98 28.11 3.39
C ILE A 94 -5.82 28.69 1.98
N GLY A 95 -6.92 28.96 1.28
CA GLY A 95 -6.91 29.42 -0.11
C GLY A 95 -6.38 28.38 -1.11
N LEU A 96 -6.53 27.09 -0.81
CA LEU A 96 -6.10 26.00 -1.70
C LEU A 96 -7.06 25.87 -2.88
N ALA A 97 -6.57 26.07 -4.10
CA ALA A 97 -7.32 25.70 -5.30
C ALA A 97 -7.35 24.17 -5.43
N ALA A 98 -8.50 23.59 -5.79
CA ALA A 98 -8.60 22.14 -6.01
C ALA A 98 -7.72 21.64 -7.18
N THR A 99 -7.28 22.54 -8.06
CA THR A 99 -6.39 22.27 -9.20
C THR A 99 -4.93 22.63 -8.88
N ALA A 100 -4.57 22.90 -7.63
CA ALA A 100 -3.25 23.44 -7.27
C ALA A 100 -2.06 22.52 -7.61
N LEU A 101 -2.31 21.22 -7.81
CA LEU A 101 -1.31 20.22 -8.20
C LEU A 101 -1.55 19.66 -9.62
N GLU A 102 -2.26 20.39 -10.48
CA GLU A 102 -2.38 20.05 -11.91
C GLU A 102 -1.30 20.74 -12.75
N ASP A 103 -1.00 20.14 -13.91
CA ASP A 103 -0.06 20.65 -14.91
C ASP A 103 1.30 21.09 -14.34
N ILE A 104 1.86 20.29 -13.44
CA ILE A 104 3.16 20.57 -12.82
C ILE A 104 4.29 20.42 -13.85
N GLU A 105 4.98 21.51 -14.14
CA GLU A 105 6.21 21.57 -14.95
C GLU A 105 7.39 21.97 -14.03
N GLY A 106 8.08 20.99 -13.45
CA GLY A 106 9.14 21.21 -12.45
C GLY A 106 8.70 20.92 -11.01
N GLU A 107 9.24 21.65 -10.03
CA GLU A 107 8.97 21.38 -8.61
C GLU A 107 7.73 22.13 -8.10
N ARG A 108 6.83 21.43 -7.41
CA ARG A 108 5.67 22.01 -6.74
C ARG A 108 5.59 21.52 -5.30
N ALA A 109 5.59 22.46 -4.35
CA ALA A 109 5.40 22.15 -2.93
C ALA A 109 4.00 22.57 -2.44
N LEU A 110 3.40 21.74 -1.59
CA LEU A 110 2.14 22.01 -0.89
C LEU A 110 2.29 21.61 0.58
N GLU A 111 2.09 22.55 1.50
CA GLU A 111 2.03 22.26 2.92
C GLU A 111 0.56 22.23 3.36
N LEU A 112 0.17 21.15 4.05
CA LEU A 112 -1.19 20.98 4.56
C LEU A 112 -1.18 21.05 6.10
N PRO A 113 -1.95 21.98 6.69
CA PRO A 113 -2.15 22.03 8.13
C PRO A 113 -3.19 21.00 8.57
N CYS A 114 -3.63 21.07 9.82
CA CYS A 114 -4.74 20.24 10.29
C CYS A 114 -6.00 20.55 9.48
N GLY A 115 -6.65 19.51 8.93
CA GLY A 115 -7.86 19.67 8.15
C GLY A 115 -8.11 18.56 7.12
N ARG A 116 -9.13 18.78 6.30
CA ARG A 116 -9.60 17.90 5.24
C ARG A 116 -9.50 18.66 3.92
N PHE A 117 -8.60 18.25 3.04
CA PHE A 117 -8.32 18.97 1.80
C PHE A 117 -8.70 18.13 0.58
N HIS A 118 -9.13 18.81 -0.47
CA HIS A 118 -9.52 18.18 -1.73
C HIS A 118 -8.65 18.69 -2.88
N LEU A 119 -8.21 17.77 -3.70
CA LEU A 119 -7.62 18.02 -5.01
C LEU A 119 -8.42 17.25 -6.06
N THR A 120 -8.59 17.86 -7.21
CA THR A 120 -9.20 17.22 -8.37
C THR A 120 -8.26 16.14 -8.91
N ARG A 121 -7.04 16.53 -9.27
CA ARG A 121 -5.99 15.65 -9.76
C ARG A 121 -4.61 16.09 -9.22
N ILE A 122 -3.64 15.18 -9.30
CA ILE A 122 -2.22 15.50 -9.12
C ILE A 122 -1.51 15.08 -10.41
N THR A 123 -1.21 16.05 -11.28
CA THR A 123 -0.75 15.74 -12.64
C THR A 123 0.36 16.65 -13.13
N GLY A 124 1.19 16.14 -14.04
CA GLY A 124 2.22 16.93 -14.71
C GLY A 124 3.47 16.12 -15.04
N THR A 125 4.41 16.75 -15.73
CA THR A 125 5.72 16.13 -16.00
C THR A 125 6.69 16.30 -14.84
N GLY A 126 6.43 17.24 -13.93
CA GLY A 126 7.32 17.58 -12.82
C GLY A 126 7.14 16.74 -11.55
N HIS A 127 7.66 17.27 -10.45
CA HIS A 127 7.71 16.67 -9.14
C HIS A 127 6.80 17.41 -8.15
N ALA A 128 6.02 16.67 -7.36
CA ALA A 128 5.19 17.22 -6.30
C ALA A 128 5.71 16.83 -4.92
N THR A 129 5.84 17.79 -4.01
CA THR A 129 6.14 17.57 -2.59
C THR A 129 4.96 18.02 -1.74
N ILE A 130 4.40 17.10 -0.94
CA ILE A 130 3.32 17.40 0.00
C ILE A 130 3.84 17.20 1.42
N SER A 131 3.82 18.26 2.24
CA SER A 131 4.29 18.22 3.62
C SER A 131 3.10 18.25 4.60
N ILE A 132 3.04 17.23 5.46
CA ILE A 132 2.00 17.04 6.47
C ILE A 132 2.58 17.26 7.86
N ARG A 133 2.10 18.30 8.56
CA ARG A 133 2.58 18.67 9.90
C ARG A 133 1.59 18.37 11.03
N ALA A 134 0.34 18.07 10.69
CA ALA A 134 -0.73 17.77 11.63
C ALA A 134 -1.67 16.70 11.06
N ARG A 135 -2.68 16.28 11.82
CA ARG A 135 -3.68 15.31 11.35
C ARG A 135 -4.42 15.86 10.14
N THR A 136 -4.24 15.20 8.99
CA THR A 136 -4.71 15.68 7.70
C THR A 136 -5.41 14.55 6.95
N ALA A 137 -6.56 14.86 6.35
CA ALA A 137 -7.15 14.01 5.32
C ALA A 137 -6.99 14.69 3.96
N LEU A 138 -6.46 13.99 2.96
CA LEU A 138 -6.32 14.47 1.59
C LEU A 138 -7.15 13.58 0.66
N PHE A 139 -8.08 14.19 -0.06
CA PHE A 139 -8.95 13.52 -1.03
C PHE A 139 -8.54 13.93 -2.44
N VAL A 140 -8.08 12.99 -3.25
CA VAL A 140 -7.81 13.18 -4.68
C VAL A 140 -8.93 12.52 -5.47
N GLU A 141 -9.69 13.33 -6.19
CA GLU A 141 -10.94 12.91 -6.82
C GLU A 141 -10.74 11.92 -7.96
N ASP A 142 -9.76 12.18 -8.83
CA ASP A 142 -9.62 11.43 -10.07
C ASP A 142 -8.29 10.67 -10.12
N MET A 143 -7.17 11.29 -10.46
CA MET A 143 -5.92 10.53 -10.64
C MET A 143 -4.67 11.26 -10.18
N VAL A 144 -3.63 10.44 -9.96
CA VAL A 144 -2.25 10.86 -9.75
C VAL A 144 -1.44 10.37 -10.95
N ASP A 145 -0.85 11.29 -11.71
CA ASP A 145 -0.02 10.99 -12.89
C ASP A 145 1.14 11.98 -13.01
N LEU A 146 2.32 11.56 -12.56
CA LEU A 146 3.50 12.42 -12.44
C LEU A 146 4.71 11.84 -13.17
N GLY A 147 5.41 12.71 -13.91
CA GLY A 147 6.65 12.39 -14.62
C GLY A 147 7.86 12.24 -13.69
N ASP A 148 8.26 13.31 -12.99
CA ASP A 148 9.52 13.34 -12.23
C ASP A 148 9.42 12.73 -10.82
N GLY A 149 8.24 12.73 -10.18
CA GLY A 149 8.03 12.00 -8.93
C GLY A 149 7.02 12.63 -7.97
N LEU A 150 6.74 11.91 -6.88
CA LEU A 150 5.85 12.37 -5.81
C LEU A 150 6.49 12.08 -4.45
N THR A 151 6.63 13.12 -3.63
CA THR A 151 7.09 13.03 -2.26
C THR A 151 5.98 13.48 -1.32
N VAL A 152 5.60 12.64 -0.36
CA VAL A 152 4.65 12.96 0.70
C VAL A 152 5.35 12.77 2.04
N GLU A 153 5.76 13.87 2.65
CA GLU A 153 6.46 13.88 3.94
C GLU A 153 5.48 14.03 5.08
N VAL A 154 5.51 13.09 6.02
CA VAL A 154 4.68 13.14 7.23
C VAL A 154 5.63 13.21 8.41
N GLN A 155 5.73 14.40 9.01
CA GLN A 155 6.61 14.68 10.13
C GLN A 155 5.80 14.70 11.41
N ALA A 156 6.30 14.09 12.49
CA ALA A 156 5.63 14.11 13.79
C ALA A 156 5.38 15.57 14.25
N PRO A 157 4.17 15.91 14.74
CA PRO A 157 3.08 15.00 15.15
C PRO A 157 2.08 14.62 14.04
N GLY A 158 2.34 14.95 12.78
CA GLY A 158 1.45 14.73 11.64
C GLY A 158 1.01 13.28 11.42
N GLU A 159 -0.19 13.14 10.87
CA GLU A 159 -0.84 11.90 10.46
C GLU A 159 -1.58 12.19 9.15
N LEU A 160 -1.59 11.23 8.23
CA LEU A 160 -2.21 11.38 6.91
C LEU A 160 -3.18 10.24 6.61
N ASP A 161 -4.41 10.61 6.26
CA ASP A 161 -5.34 9.77 5.53
C ASP A 161 -5.44 10.25 4.09
N LEU A 162 -4.93 9.47 3.15
CA LEU A 162 -4.95 9.77 1.73
C LEU A 162 -6.01 8.92 1.03
N PHE A 163 -6.99 9.56 0.40
CA PHE A 163 -8.05 8.90 -0.37
C PHE A 163 -7.86 9.20 -1.85
N LEU A 164 -7.83 8.17 -2.67
CA LEU A 164 -7.53 8.24 -4.10
C LEU A 164 -8.70 7.63 -4.90
N GLY A 165 -9.32 8.44 -5.74
CA GLY A 165 -10.50 8.02 -6.52
C GLY A 165 -10.18 7.11 -7.70
N GLY A 166 -9.01 7.29 -8.32
CA GLY A 166 -8.64 6.60 -9.55
C GLY A 166 -7.21 6.09 -9.57
N SER A 167 -6.58 6.14 -10.75
CA SER A 167 -5.27 5.50 -10.99
C SER A 167 -4.12 6.30 -10.38
N VAL A 168 -3.06 5.59 -9.99
CA VAL A 168 -1.80 6.18 -9.54
C VAL A 168 -0.69 5.69 -10.45
N ALA A 169 -0.15 6.61 -11.24
CA ALA A 169 1.02 6.40 -12.08
C ALA A 169 2.08 7.45 -11.71
N VAL A 170 3.25 7.00 -11.28
CA VAL A 170 4.39 7.91 -11.02
C VAL A 170 5.60 7.31 -11.72
N ALA A 171 6.07 7.98 -12.77
CA ALA A 171 7.17 7.49 -13.59
C ALA A 171 8.53 7.63 -12.86
N GLY A 172 8.71 8.74 -12.15
CA GLY A 172 9.81 8.96 -11.20
C GLY A 172 9.53 8.33 -9.83
N PRO A 173 10.41 8.51 -8.84
CA PRO A 173 10.27 7.89 -7.52
C PRO A 173 9.02 8.39 -6.77
N LEU A 174 8.28 7.46 -6.18
CA LEU A 174 7.25 7.75 -5.17
C LEU A 174 7.86 7.55 -3.77
N ARG A 175 7.85 8.60 -2.94
CA ARG A 175 8.23 8.54 -1.53
C ARG A 175 7.02 8.91 -0.68
N LEU A 176 6.43 7.94 0.00
CA LEU A 176 5.27 8.17 0.86
C LEU A 176 5.62 7.89 2.32
N GLY A 177 5.41 8.88 3.18
CA GLY A 177 5.52 8.76 4.63
C GLY A 177 6.97 8.70 5.12
N SER A 178 7.14 8.09 6.30
CA SER A 178 8.44 7.91 6.96
C SER A 178 8.60 6.46 7.38
N THR A 179 9.73 5.84 7.01
CA THR A 179 10.05 4.46 7.40
C THR A 179 10.23 4.27 8.90
N ALA A 180 10.42 5.37 9.66
CA ALA A 180 10.53 5.35 11.11
C ALA A 180 9.16 5.33 11.82
N ALA A 181 8.07 5.68 11.12
CA ALA A 181 6.73 5.72 11.69
C ALA A 181 5.66 5.48 10.59
N PRO A 182 5.67 4.30 9.93
CA PRO A 182 4.76 4.00 8.83
C PRO A 182 3.28 4.02 9.26
N SER A 183 2.97 3.75 10.53
CA SER A 183 1.61 3.78 11.08
C SER A 183 0.90 5.14 10.96
N ARG A 184 1.64 6.24 10.73
CA ARG A 184 1.09 7.59 10.57
C ARG A 184 0.40 7.84 9.23
N VAL A 185 0.53 6.92 8.28
CA VAL A 185 0.00 7.08 6.93
C VAL A 185 -0.97 5.95 6.60
N ARG A 186 -2.20 6.31 6.22
CA ARG A 186 -3.21 5.40 5.70
C ARG A 186 -3.60 5.85 4.30
N VAL A 187 -3.60 4.94 3.35
CA VAL A 187 -3.96 5.20 1.95
C VAL A 187 -5.13 4.32 1.57
N TYR A 188 -6.16 4.93 0.98
CA TYR A 188 -7.38 4.27 0.55
C TYR A 188 -7.60 4.51 -0.93
N VAL A 189 -7.82 3.45 -1.70
CA VAL A 189 -8.02 3.53 -3.16
C VAL A 189 -9.38 2.96 -3.53
N ALA A 190 -10.23 3.77 -4.17
CA ALA A 190 -11.59 3.39 -4.56
C ALA A 190 -11.64 2.45 -5.78
N GLY A 191 -10.68 2.59 -6.69
CA GLY A 191 -10.73 1.97 -8.02
C GLY A 191 -10.20 0.54 -8.13
N THR A 192 -10.41 -0.06 -9.29
CA THR A 192 -9.75 -1.32 -9.73
C THR A 192 -8.38 -1.09 -10.35
N ASN A 193 -7.95 0.17 -10.37
CA ASN A 193 -6.85 0.64 -11.20
C ASN A 193 -5.51 0.11 -10.70
N VAL A 194 -4.53 0.17 -11.59
CA VAL A 194 -3.16 -0.24 -11.28
C VAL A 194 -2.49 0.87 -10.48
N LEU A 195 -1.86 0.51 -9.37
CA LEU A 195 -0.85 1.36 -8.74
C LEU A 195 0.49 1.00 -9.38
N ALA A 196 0.95 1.83 -10.32
CA ALA A 196 2.20 1.61 -11.03
C ALA A 196 3.32 2.40 -10.35
N LEU A 197 4.23 1.70 -9.67
CA LEU A 197 5.37 2.32 -8.99
C LEU A 197 6.67 2.01 -9.72
N SER A 198 7.46 3.07 -9.93
CA SER A 198 8.79 2.99 -10.53
C SER A 198 9.85 2.45 -9.55
N ALA A 199 11.01 2.08 -10.09
CA ALA A 199 12.15 1.65 -9.31
C ALA A 199 12.61 2.73 -8.29
N GLY A 200 12.96 2.31 -7.08
CA GLY A 200 13.41 3.23 -6.02
C GLY A 200 12.28 3.93 -5.27
N SER A 201 11.03 3.52 -5.51
CA SER A 201 9.88 3.96 -4.72
C SER A 201 9.88 3.35 -3.32
N THR A 202 9.50 4.15 -2.33
CA THR A 202 9.34 3.74 -0.93
C THR A 202 7.94 4.09 -0.47
N LEU A 203 7.20 3.09 0.01
CA LEU A 203 5.89 3.25 0.62
C LEU A 203 6.00 2.96 2.11
N ALA A 204 5.91 3.98 2.96
CA ALA A 204 5.82 3.83 4.41
C ALA A 204 4.42 4.23 4.86
N GLY A 205 3.55 3.23 5.05
CA GLY A 205 2.13 3.42 5.27
C GLY A 205 1.30 2.14 5.22
N ASN A 206 0.00 2.30 5.46
CA ASN A 206 -1.01 1.26 5.33
C ASN A 206 -1.85 1.49 4.08
N LEU A 207 -1.70 0.63 3.08
CA LEU A 207 -2.42 0.72 1.83
C LEU A 207 -3.64 -0.21 1.85
N TYR A 208 -4.84 0.36 1.71
CA TYR A 208 -6.10 -0.34 1.54
C TYR A 208 -6.66 -0.08 0.12
N ALA A 209 -6.54 -1.08 -0.74
CA ALA A 209 -6.98 -1.01 -2.14
C ALA A 209 -7.55 -2.38 -2.59
N PRO A 210 -8.67 -2.82 -1.98
CA PRO A 210 -9.18 -4.20 -2.07
C PRO A 210 -9.50 -4.68 -3.49
N ARG A 211 -9.66 -3.74 -4.42
CA ARG A 211 -10.03 -4.00 -5.82
C ARG A 211 -8.89 -3.71 -6.80
N ALA A 212 -7.80 -3.10 -6.34
CA ALA A 212 -6.68 -2.66 -7.16
C ALA A 212 -5.62 -3.76 -7.34
N ALA A 213 -4.90 -3.68 -8.46
CA ALA A 213 -3.64 -4.41 -8.64
C ALA A 213 -2.47 -3.47 -8.33
N LEU A 214 -1.53 -3.90 -7.49
CA LEU A 214 -0.28 -3.20 -7.25
C LEU A 214 0.76 -3.72 -8.24
N SER A 215 1.24 -2.87 -9.16
CA SER A 215 2.26 -3.20 -10.15
C SER A 215 3.55 -2.46 -9.84
N LEU A 216 4.63 -3.19 -9.60
CA LEU A 216 5.94 -2.65 -9.25
C LEU A 216 6.90 -2.93 -10.40
N SER A 217 7.24 -1.90 -11.18
CA SER A 217 8.06 -2.06 -12.39
C SER A 217 9.57 -2.17 -12.11
N GLY A 218 9.98 -1.95 -10.86
CA GLY A 218 11.37 -2.10 -10.38
C GLY A 218 11.44 -2.39 -8.89
N GLY A 219 12.65 -2.31 -8.32
CA GLY A 219 12.84 -2.56 -6.89
C GLY A 219 12.06 -1.57 -6.03
N ALA A 220 11.22 -2.07 -5.12
CA ALA A 220 10.38 -1.26 -4.25
C ALA A 220 10.45 -1.75 -2.80
N GLU A 221 10.37 -0.81 -1.87
CA GLU A 221 10.33 -1.10 -0.43
C GLU A 221 9.02 -0.60 0.18
N VAL A 222 8.38 -1.47 0.94
CA VAL A 222 7.14 -1.18 1.64
C VAL A 222 7.36 -1.38 3.13
N PHE A 223 7.02 -0.38 3.95
CA PHE A 223 7.01 -0.42 5.41
C PHE A 223 5.57 -0.22 5.88
N GLY A 224 5.04 -1.17 6.64
CA GLY A 224 3.64 -1.17 7.09
C GLY A 224 2.84 -2.34 6.52
N SER A 225 1.69 -2.07 5.91
CA SER A 225 0.80 -3.12 5.40
C SER A 225 0.17 -2.77 4.05
N VAL A 226 -0.16 -3.82 3.27
CA VAL A 226 -0.82 -3.69 1.98
C VAL A 226 -1.96 -4.69 1.90
N PHE A 227 -3.17 -4.19 1.64
CA PHE A 227 -4.37 -4.96 1.38
C PHE A 227 -4.86 -4.65 -0.05
N VAL A 228 -4.47 -5.51 -1.01
CA VAL A 228 -4.75 -5.34 -2.45
C VAL A 228 -5.34 -6.62 -3.03
N ARG A 229 -5.99 -6.52 -4.20
CA ARG A 229 -6.50 -7.69 -4.92
C ARG A 229 -5.36 -8.56 -5.46
N HIS A 230 -4.31 -7.92 -5.95
CA HIS A 230 -3.20 -8.57 -6.65
C HIS A 230 -1.92 -7.76 -6.52
N VAL A 231 -0.77 -8.43 -6.47
CA VAL A 231 0.57 -7.82 -6.54
C VAL A 231 1.31 -8.43 -7.71
N GLU A 232 1.81 -7.58 -8.60
CA GLU A 232 2.69 -7.91 -9.71
C GLU A 232 3.99 -7.13 -9.53
N ALA A 233 5.13 -7.82 -9.49
CA ALA A 233 6.43 -7.18 -9.30
C ALA A 233 7.44 -7.72 -10.32
N SER A 234 7.99 -6.84 -11.15
CA SER A 234 9.05 -7.19 -12.12
C SER A 234 10.47 -6.97 -11.57
N GLY A 235 10.59 -6.40 -10.38
CA GLY A 235 11.83 -6.25 -9.61
C GLY A 235 11.68 -6.73 -8.16
N PRO A 236 12.75 -6.68 -7.34
CA PRO A 236 12.69 -7.13 -5.96
C PRO A 236 11.72 -6.27 -5.11
N LEU A 237 10.73 -6.90 -4.50
CA LEU A 237 9.84 -6.30 -3.51
C LEU A 237 10.32 -6.67 -2.10
N ARG A 238 10.57 -5.67 -1.25
CA ARG A 238 10.80 -5.86 0.19
C ARG A 238 9.62 -5.31 0.97
N LEU A 239 8.97 -6.18 1.75
CA LEU A 239 7.87 -5.80 2.63
C LEU A 239 8.31 -5.95 4.09
N HIS A 240 8.39 -4.82 4.78
CA HIS A 240 8.68 -4.71 6.21
C HIS A 240 7.34 -4.54 6.94
N TYR A 241 6.76 -5.65 7.39
CA TYR A 241 5.49 -5.61 8.14
C TYR A 241 5.72 -5.03 9.53
N ASP A 242 5.10 -3.88 9.81
CA ASP A 242 5.14 -3.24 11.12
C ASP A 242 3.98 -3.78 11.99
N ALA A 243 4.30 -4.40 13.12
CA ALA A 243 3.30 -5.00 14.00
C ALA A 243 2.52 -3.97 14.83
N ASP A 244 3.01 -2.72 14.95
CA ASP A 244 2.35 -1.64 15.70
C ASP A 244 0.98 -1.26 15.07
N ILE A 245 0.73 -1.70 13.83
CA ILE A 245 -0.57 -1.60 13.14
C ILE A 245 -1.69 -2.32 13.88
N ARG A 246 -1.39 -3.38 14.66
CA ARG A 246 -2.40 -4.07 15.49
C ARG A 246 -2.80 -3.26 16.72
N ASP A 247 -1.89 -2.43 17.24
CA ASP A 247 -2.12 -1.67 18.47
C ASP A 247 -2.75 -0.30 18.20
N ALA A 248 -2.69 0.20 16.96
CA ALA A 248 -3.40 1.43 16.54
C ALA A 248 -4.94 1.31 16.64
N GLY A 249 -5.49 0.10 16.76
CA GLY A 249 -6.91 -0.16 17.03
C GLY A 249 -7.22 -0.59 18.47
N ALA A 250 -6.22 -0.73 19.34
CA ALA A 250 -6.41 -1.25 20.70
C ALA A 250 -6.91 -0.20 21.71
N GLU A 251 -7.12 1.05 21.30
CA GLU A 251 -7.67 2.12 22.17
C GLU A 251 -9.21 2.23 22.15
N CYS A 252 -9.92 1.27 21.56
CA CYS A 252 -11.33 1.10 21.89
C CYS A 252 -11.47 0.36 23.23
N THR A 253 -11.24 1.07 24.33
CA THR A 253 -11.83 0.63 25.61
C THR A 253 -13.32 0.94 25.55
N ASP A 254 -14.14 -0.10 25.50
CA ASP A 254 -15.59 -0.04 25.66
C ASP A 254 -15.93 0.82 26.88
N GLY A 255 -16.66 1.91 26.66
CA GLY A 255 -17.35 2.66 27.71
C GLY A 255 -18.67 1.98 28.08
#